data_AF-A0A1A3T6P5-F1
#
_entry.id   AF-A0A1A3T6P5-F1
#
_cell.length_a   1.000
_cell.length_b   1.000
_cell.length_c   1.000
_cell.angle_alpha   90.00
_cell.angle_beta   90.00
_cell.angle_gamma   90.00
#
_symmetry.space_group_name_H-M   'P 1'
#
loop_
_entity.id
_entity.type
_entity.pdbx_description
1 polymer ?
#
loop_
_entity_poly.entity_id
_entity_poly.type
_entity_poly.pdbx_seq_one_letter_code
_entity_poly.pdbx_strand_id
1 'polypeptide(L)'
;MPEPIKVDPTDLTHTADRVRDYAEQLRAGHGSALAAADGTQPGLVGRSAQAIDARAQRWRTTTAELHGLLTSQADALASAAAAYARTEDDNRDAIESLDPTRL
;
A
#
# COMPACT_ATOMS: atom_id res chain seq x y z
N MET A 1 32.17 -13.54 -6.36
CA MET A 1 30.92 -14.16 -5.86
C MET A 1 29.94 -13.02 -5.59
N PRO A 2 28.74 -13.00 -6.18
CA PRO A 2 27.74 -11.99 -5.83
C PRO A 2 27.28 -12.21 -4.38
N GLU A 3 27.01 -11.12 -3.66
CA GLU A 3 26.42 -11.21 -2.34
C GLU A 3 25.02 -11.84 -2.43
N PRO A 4 24.67 -12.77 -1.52
CA PRO A 4 23.32 -13.30 -1.46
C PRO A 4 22.35 -12.19 -1.12
N ILE A 5 21.28 -12.05 -1.91
CA ILE A 5 20.19 -11.13 -1.61
C ILE A 5 19.51 -11.64 -0.33
N LYS A 6 19.66 -10.89 0.77
CA LYS A 6 18.95 -11.15 2.01
C LYS A 6 17.71 -10.27 2.06
N VAL A 7 16.56 -10.91 2.28
CA VAL A 7 15.29 -10.21 2.52
C VAL A 7 15.08 -10.14 4.03
N ASP A 8 14.83 -8.95 4.56
CA ASP A 8 14.43 -8.75 5.96
C ASP A 8 12.89 -8.66 6.04
N PRO A 9 12.21 -9.65 6.63
CA PRO A 9 10.75 -9.64 6.79
C PRO A 9 10.23 -8.44 7.58
N THR A 10 11.03 -7.91 8.52
CA THR A 10 10.66 -6.76 9.35
C THR A 10 10.61 -5.49 8.51
N ASP A 11 11.64 -5.28 7.67
CA ASP A 11 11.69 -4.14 6.76
C ASP A 11 10.59 -4.20 5.69
N LEU A 12 10.22 -5.41 5.22
CA LEU A 12 9.09 -5.58 4.32
C LEU A 12 7.77 -5.22 4.99
N THR A 13 7.57 -5.63 6.25
CA THR A 13 6.37 -5.30 7.03
C THR A 13 6.26 -3.79 7.23
N HIS A 14 7.35 -3.13 7.66
CA HIS A 14 7.39 -1.68 7.81
C HIS A 14 7.14 -0.95 6.47
N THR A 15 7.59 -1.53 5.37
CA THR A 15 7.34 -0.96 4.04
C THR A 15 5.89 -1.14 3.63
N ALA A 16 5.27 -2.30 3.91
CA ALA A 16 3.84 -2.52 3.70
C ALA A 16 2.99 -1.49 4.47
N ASP A 17 3.31 -1.25 5.74
CA ASP A 17 2.61 -0.28 6.58
C ASP A 17 2.73 1.15 6.03
N ARG A 18 3.94 1.57 5.65
CA ARG A 18 4.14 2.89 5.01
C ARG A 18 3.35 3.04 3.72
N VAL A 19 3.30 2.01 2.87
CA VAL A 19 2.52 2.04 1.62
C VAL A 19 1.03 2.18 1.92
N ARG A 20 0.53 1.48 2.94
CA ARG A 20 -0.85 1.60 3.40
C ARG A 20 -1.16 3.00 3.95
N ASP A 21 -0.26 3.57 4.74
CA ASP A 21 -0.40 4.95 5.23
C ASP A 21 -0.44 5.96 4.09
N TYR A 22 0.37 5.78 3.04
CA TYR A 22 0.32 6.64 1.86
C TYR A 22 -0.99 6.49 1.07
N ALA A 23 -1.55 5.27 1.00
CA ALA A 23 -2.85 5.05 0.39
C ALA A 23 -3.95 5.84 1.13
N GLU A 24 -3.98 5.75 2.47
CA GLU A 24 -4.96 6.47 3.28
C GLU A 24 -4.79 7.99 3.21
N GLN A 25 -3.55 8.48 3.24
CA GLN A 25 -3.25 9.90 3.05
C GLN A 25 -3.72 10.42 1.68
N LEU A 26 -3.50 9.66 0.61
CA LEU A 26 -3.98 9.99 -0.73
C LEU A 26 -5.51 10.12 -0.75
N ARG A 27 -6.21 9.14 -0.17
CA ARG A 27 -7.68 9.12 -0.10
C ARG A 27 -8.22 10.29 0.74
N ALA A 28 -7.64 10.55 1.91
CA ALA A 28 -8.06 11.63 2.81
C ALA A 28 -7.82 13.01 2.18
N GLY A 29 -6.62 13.25 1.65
CA GLY A 29 -6.28 14.50 0.97
C GLY A 29 -7.17 14.76 -0.24
N HIS A 30 -7.50 13.72 -1.01
CA HIS A 30 -8.43 13.83 -2.12
C HIS A 30 -9.87 14.16 -1.66
N GLY A 31 -10.36 13.51 -0.61
CA GLY A 31 -11.67 13.81 -0.03
C GLY A 31 -11.78 15.28 0.41
N SER A 32 -10.72 15.82 1.03
CA SER A 32 -10.67 17.24 1.40
C SER A 32 -10.70 18.17 0.18
N ALA A 33 -10.00 17.82 -0.90
CA ALA A 33 -9.97 18.64 -2.11
C ALA A 33 -11.32 18.66 -2.84
N LEU A 34 -12.03 17.52 -2.87
CA LEU A 34 -13.39 17.45 -3.42
C LEU A 34 -14.37 18.28 -2.60
N ALA A 35 -14.32 18.18 -1.27
CA ALA A 35 -15.18 18.99 -0.41
C ALA A 35 -14.97 20.50 -0.62
N ALA A 36 -13.72 20.92 -0.84
CA ALA A 36 -13.41 22.31 -1.20
C ALA A 36 -13.98 22.70 -2.58
N ALA A 37 -13.89 21.81 -3.57
CA ALA A 37 -14.45 22.04 -4.91
C ALA A 37 -15.98 22.18 -4.87
N ASP A 38 -16.67 21.28 -4.15
CA ASP A 38 -18.12 21.33 -3.96
C ASP A 38 -18.55 22.63 -3.26
N GLY A 39 -17.76 23.12 -2.30
CA GLY A 39 -17.99 24.41 -1.64
C GLY A 39 -17.89 25.64 -2.56
N THR A 40 -17.22 25.52 -3.71
CA THR A 40 -17.09 26.61 -4.71
C THR A 40 -18.14 26.57 -5.82
N GLN A 41 -18.90 25.48 -5.94
CA GLN A 41 -19.95 25.30 -6.96
C GLN A 41 -21.04 26.39 -6.99
N PRO A 42 -21.49 27.01 -5.87
CA PRO A 42 -22.55 28.01 -5.89
C PRO A 42 -22.26 29.24 -6.77
N GLY A 43 -21.00 29.49 -7.14
CA GLY A 43 -20.59 30.58 -8.04
C GLY A 43 -20.37 30.19 -9.51
N LEU A 44 -20.54 28.90 -9.85
CA LEU A 44 -20.23 28.37 -11.17
C LEU A 44 -21.51 28.02 -11.93
N VAL A 45 -21.62 28.46 -13.18
CA VAL A 45 -22.79 28.23 -14.03
C VAL A 45 -22.42 27.63 -15.38
N GLY A 46 -23.36 26.87 -15.97
CA GLY A 46 -23.24 26.34 -17.32
C GLY A 46 -22.03 25.44 -17.54
N ARG A 47 -21.26 25.71 -18.60
CA ARG A 47 -20.13 24.87 -19.04
C ARG A 47 -19.03 24.75 -17.98
N SER A 48 -18.81 25.77 -17.17
CA SER A 48 -17.76 25.75 -16.13
C SER A 48 -18.09 24.79 -14.99
N ALA A 49 -19.36 24.76 -14.54
CA ALA A 49 -19.83 23.80 -13.55
C ALA A 49 -19.69 22.36 -14.07
N GLN A 50 -20.14 22.11 -15.31
CA GLN A 50 -20.01 20.80 -15.96
C GLN A 50 -18.55 20.33 -16.10
N ALA A 51 -17.63 21.25 -16.44
CA ALA A 51 -16.21 20.93 -16.56
C ALA A 51 -15.59 20.54 -15.22
N ILE A 52 -15.99 21.23 -14.14
CA ILE A 52 -15.53 20.92 -12.78
C ILE A 52 -16.07 19.59 -12.31
N ASP A 53 -17.35 19.30 -12.52
CA ASP A 53 -17.96 18.01 -12.18
C ASP A 53 -17.30 16.85 -12.92
N ALA A 54 -17.06 17.00 -14.23
CA ALA A 54 -16.37 15.98 -15.03
C ALA A 54 -14.94 15.74 -14.54
N ARG A 55 -14.22 16.80 -14.13
CA ARG A 55 -12.88 16.69 -13.58
C ARG A 55 -12.88 16.06 -12.19
N ALA A 56 -13.82 16.43 -11.34
CA ALA A 56 -14.02 15.85 -10.02
C ALA A 56 -14.33 14.35 -10.13
N GLN A 57 -15.19 13.95 -11.06
CA GLN A 57 -15.51 12.55 -11.31
C GLN A 57 -14.29 11.76 -11.80
N ARG A 58 -13.54 12.30 -12.77
CA ARG A 58 -12.31 11.66 -13.24
C ARG A 58 -11.30 11.48 -12.11
N TRP A 59 -11.11 12.51 -11.28
CA TRP A 59 -10.21 12.40 -10.14
C TRP A 59 -10.69 11.38 -9.10
N ARG A 60 -11.99 11.32 -8.78
CA ARG A 60 -12.55 10.28 -7.88
C ARG A 60 -12.19 8.88 -8.37
N THR A 61 -12.39 8.62 -9.65
CA THR A 61 -12.05 7.32 -10.26
C THR A 61 -10.56 7.03 -10.14
N THR A 62 -9.70 7.95 -10.58
CA THR A 62 -8.25 7.75 -10.54
C THR A 62 -7.72 7.58 -9.11
N THR A 63 -8.23 8.34 -8.13
CA THR A 63 -7.84 8.18 -6.73
C THR A 63 -8.29 6.83 -6.17
N ALA A 64 -9.48 6.36 -6.51
CA ALA A 64 -9.95 5.04 -6.07
C ALA A 64 -9.09 3.91 -6.66
N GLU A 65 -8.71 4.00 -7.93
CA GLU A 65 -7.81 3.05 -8.59
C GLU A 65 -6.42 3.05 -7.95
N LEU A 66 -5.83 4.23 -7.74
CA LEU A 66 -4.52 4.36 -7.10
C LEU A 66 -4.52 3.86 -5.66
N HIS A 67 -5.58 4.18 -4.91
CA HIS A 67 -5.75 3.66 -3.55
C HIS A 67 -5.77 2.13 -3.55
N GLY A 68 -6.61 1.52 -4.40
CA GLY A 68 -6.70 0.07 -4.51
C GLY A 68 -5.38 -0.59 -4.91
N LEU A 69 -4.63 0.04 -5.83
CA LEU A 69 -3.31 -0.42 -6.23
C LEU A 69 -2.29 -0.38 -5.07
N LEU A 70 -2.27 0.70 -4.30
CA LEU A 70 -1.36 0.84 -3.16
C LEU A 70 -1.70 -0.14 -2.05
N THR A 71 -2.99 -0.31 -1.71
CA THR A 71 -3.41 -1.28 -0.70
C THR A 71 -3.07 -2.71 -1.10
N SER A 72 -3.25 -3.06 -2.38
CA SER A 72 -2.88 -4.38 -2.93
C SER A 72 -1.37 -4.62 -2.84
N GLN A 73 -0.54 -3.62 -3.13
CA GLN A 73 0.91 -3.73 -2.96
C GLN A 73 1.31 -3.87 -1.49
N ALA A 74 0.67 -3.14 -0.57
CA ALA A 74 0.89 -3.31 0.86
C ALA A 74 0.56 -4.74 1.30
N ASP A 75 -0.56 -5.32 0.85
CA ASP A 75 -0.94 -6.70 1.14
C ASP A 75 0.06 -7.72 0.59
N ALA A 76 0.55 -7.50 -0.63
CA ALA A 76 1.57 -8.36 -1.23
C ALA A 76 2.89 -8.34 -0.45
N LEU A 77 3.32 -7.16 0.00
CA LEU A 77 4.53 -7.00 0.82
C LEU A 77 4.38 -7.67 2.19
N ALA A 78 3.25 -7.48 2.87
CA ALA A 78 2.96 -8.12 4.15
C ALA A 78 2.90 -9.66 4.01
N SER A 79 2.28 -10.15 2.93
CA SER A 79 2.22 -11.59 2.63
C SER A 79 3.60 -12.16 2.36
N ALA A 80 4.45 -11.44 1.62
CA ALA A 80 5.83 -11.84 1.36
C ALA A 80 6.65 -11.88 2.65
N ALA A 81 6.54 -10.88 3.53
CA ALA A 81 7.18 -10.88 4.84
C ALA A 81 6.83 -12.13 5.65
N ALA A 82 5.54 -12.46 5.73
CA ALA A 82 5.07 -13.65 6.44
C ALA A 82 5.55 -14.96 5.80
N ALA A 83 5.75 -15.00 4.48
CA ALA A 83 6.32 -16.17 3.81
C ALA A 83 7.81 -16.34 4.15
N TYR A 84 8.59 -15.26 4.08
CA TYR A 84 10.02 -15.31 4.41
C TYR A 84 10.27 -15.67 5.87
N ALA A 85 9.49 -15.11 6.80
CA ALA A 85 9.61 -15.45 8.23
C ALA A 85 9.36 -16.94 8.48
N ARG A 86 8.31 -17.51 7.87
CA ARG A 86 8.03 -18.95 7.97
C ARG A 86 9.15 -19.81 7.41
N THR A 87 9.67 -19.45 6.23
CA THR A 87 10.81 -20.18 5.64
C THR A 87 12.04 -20.15 6.55
N GLU A 88 12.32 -19.03 7.20
CA GLU A 88 13.43 -18.94 8.16
C GLU A 88 13.21 -19.80 9.40
N ASP A 89 11.98 -19.83 9.93
CA ASP A 89 11.63 -20.69 11.07
C ASP A 89 11.74 -22.18 10.70
N ASP A 90 11.18 -22.59 9.55
CA ASP A 90 11.27 -23.96 9.04
C ASP A 90 12.74 -24.40 8.85
N ASN A 91 13.58 -23.50 8.32
CA ASN A 91 15.01 -23.75 8.16
C ASN A 91 15.72 -23.91 9.51
N ARG A 92 15.37 -23.09 10.51
CA ARG A 92 15.94 -23.18 11.86
C ARG A 92 15.58 -24.52 12.51
N ASP A 93 14.32 -24.92 12.43
CA ASP A 93 13.83 -26.19 12.97
C ASP A 93 14.53 -27.38 12.30
N ALA A 94 14.69 -27.33 10.97
CA ALA A 94 15.42 -28.34 10.23
C ALA A 94 16.90 -28.44 10.67
N ILE A 95 17.58 -27.31 10.86
CA ILE A 95 18.97 -27.28 11.35
C ILE A 95 19.06 -27.85 12.77
N GLU A 96 18.16 -27.43 13.67
CA GLU A 96 18.11 -27.93 15.05
C GLU A 96 17.85 -29.44 15.13
N SER A 97 17.04 -29.98 14.20
CA SER A 97 16.75 -31.42 14.12
C SER A 97 17.95 -32.26 13.69
N LEU A 98 18.92 -31.64 13.01
CA LEU A 98 20.12 -32.28 12.49
C LEU A 98 21.31 -32.14 13.43
N ASP A 99 21.19 -31.39 14.54
CA ASP A 99 22.30 -31.17 15.47
C ASP A 99 22.61 -32.46 16.26
N PRO A 100 23.77 -33.10 16.01
CA PRO A 100 24.12 -34.39 16.62
C PRO A 100 24.45 -34.28 18.11
N THR A 101 24.52 -33.07 18.68
CA THR A 101 24.78 -32.87 20.13
C THR A 101 23.53 -32.96 21.01
N ARG A 102 22.34 -33.21 20.42
CA ARG A 102 21.06 -33.35 21.13
C ARG A 102 20.67 -34.80 21.50
N LEU A 103 21.57 -35.78 21.33
CA LEU A 103 21.42 -37.19 21.77
C LEU A 103 22.11 -37.46 23.12
#